data_AF-A0A7Y8IPV7-F1
#
_entry.id   AF-A0A7Y8IPV7-F1
#
_cell.length_a   1.000
_cell.length_b   1.000
_cell.length_c   1.000
_cell.angle_alpha   90.00
_cell.angle_beta   90.00
_cell.angle_gamma   90.00
#
_symmetry.space_group_name_H-M   'P 1'
#
loop_
_entity.id
_entity.type
_entity.pdbx_description
1 polymer ?
#
loop_
_entity_poly.entity_id
_entity_poly.type
_entity_poly.pdbx_seq_one_letter_code
_entity_poly.pdbx_strand_id
1 'polypeptide(L)' 'ALETFKDYSTGGVLPPITYTSKSHEPPEMVKFFKADVANKRLVAISDWRKPKEMK' A
#
# COMPACT_ATOMS: atom_id res chain seq x y z
N ALA A 1 -21.69 -5.06 -1.96
CA ALA A 1 -20.87 -4.98 -0.74
C ALA A 1 -19.41 -4.97 -1.20
N LEU A 2 -18.49 -4.27 -0.51
CA LEU A 2 -17.14 -4.01 -1.04
C LEU A 2 -16.31 -5.29 -1.29
N GLU A 3 -16.75 -6.41 -0.72
CA GLU A 3 -16.18 -7.76 -0.88
C GLU A 3 -16.30 -8.33 -2.30
N THR A 4 -17.07 -7.68 -3.20
CA THR A 4 -17.12 -8.07 -4.61
C THR A 4 -15.94 -7.53 -5.42
N PHE A 5 -15.22 -6.52 -4.90
CA PHE A 5 -14.06 -5.95 -5.57
C PHE A 5 -12.79 -6.69 -5.17
N LYS A 6 -11.95 -6.99 -6.17
CA LYS A 6 -10.60 -7.54 -5.99
C LYS A 6 -9.60 -6.55 -6.56
N ASP A 7 -8.50 -6.37 -5.83
CA ASP A 7 -7.39 -5.50 -6.19
C ASP A 7 -7.85 -4.08 -6.57
N TYR A 8 -8.83 -3.56 -5.83
CA TYR A 8 -9.42 -2.26 -6.09
C TYR A 8 -8.36 -1.16 -5.95
N SER A 9 -8.19 -0.37 -7.02
CA SER A 9 -7.23 0.73 -7.05
C SER A 9 -7.87 2.02 -6.56
N THR A 10 -7.24 2.65 -5.57
CA THR A 10 -7.64 3.98 -5.07
C THR A 10 -6.85 5.11 -5.77
N GLY A 11 -6.30 4.86 -6.96
CA GLY A 11 -5.42 5.83 -7.63
C GLY A 11 -4.06 6.02 -6.96
N GLY A 12 -3.60 5.03 -6.18
CA GLY A 12 -2.26 5.03 -5.57
C GLY A 12 -2.17 5.65 -4.18
N VAL A 13 -3.29 6.11 -3.60
CA VAL A 13 -3.36 6.57 -2.20
C VAL A 13 -3.14 5.43 -1.21
N LEU A 14 -3.72 4.25 -1.49
CA LEU A 14 -3.61 3.03 -0.70
C LEU A 14 -3.05 1.88 -1.58
N PRO A 15 -2.54 0.80 -0.97
CA PRO A 15 -2.27 -0.43 -1.70
C PRO A 15 -3.57 -1.00 -2.31
N PRO A 16 -3.50 -1.82 -3.38
CA PRO A 16 -4.68 -2.45 -3.98
C PRO A 16 -5.51 -3.21 -2.94
N ILE A 17 -6.78 -2.86 -2.78
CA ILE A 17 -7.61 -3.34 -1.67
C ILE A 17 -8.45 -4.53 -2.12
N THR A 18 -8.45 -5.59 -1.32
CA THR A 18 -9.38 -6.70 -1.43
C THR A 18 -9.97 -6.98 -0.06
N TYR A 19 -11.28 -6.80 0.07
CA TYR A 19 -12.01 -7.21 1.28
C TYR A 19 -12.68 -8.55 1.05
N THR A 20 -12.81 -9.34 2.11
CA THR A 20 -13.51 -10.62 2.08
C THR A 20 -14.65 -10.61 3.09
N SER A 21 -15.62 -11.50 2.95
CA SER A 21 -16.71 -11.64 3.92
C SER A 21 -16.22 -12.07 5.32
N LYS A 22 -14.97 -12.51 5.44
CA LYS A 22 -14.35 -13.00 6.68
C LYS A 22 -13.37 -12.01 7.31
N SER A 23 -12.81 -11.09 6.52
CA SER A 23 -11.84 -10.11 6.97
C SER A 23 -11.92 -8.85 6.11
N HIS A 24 -12.04 -7.72 6.80
CA HIS A 24 -12.01 -6.36 6.25
C HIS A 24 -10.67 -5.66 6.56
N GLU A 25 -9.64 -6.43 6.93
CA GLU A 25 -8.32 -5.88 7.17
C GLU A 25 -7.69 -5.40 5.85
N PRO A 26 -7.02 -4.23 5.85
CA PRO A 26 -6.28 -3.78 4.68
C PRO A 26 -5.09 -4.71 4.42
N PRO A 27 -4.64 -4.83 3.16
CA PRO A 27 -3.45 -5.62 2.82
C PRO A 27 -2.22 -5.14 3.58
N GLU A 28 -1.43 -6.08 4.12
CA GLU A 28 -0.16 -5.80 4.77
C GLU A 28 0.91 -5.44 3.72
N MET A 29 0.88 -4.18 3.29
CA MET A 29 1.80 -3.63 2.29
C MET A 29 2.31 -2.27 2.74
N VAL A 30 3.55 -1.98 2.37
CA VAL A 30 4.23 -0.73 2.66
C VAL A 30 4.83 -0.15 1.38
N LYS A 31 4.99 1.18 1.37
CA LYS A 31 5.68 1.92 0.31
C LYS A 31 6.79 2.74 0.93
N PHE A 32 7.96 2.72 0.31
CA PHE A 32 9.13 3.42 0.83
C PHE A 32 9.30 4.76 0.15
N PHE A 33 9.65 5.75 0.95
CA PHE A 33 9.92 7.10 0.50
C PHE A 33 11.31 7.52 0.96
N LYS A 34 12.06 8.14 0.07
CA LYS A 34 13.32 8.81 0.37
C LYS A 34 13.06 10.29 0.55
N ALA A 35 13.63 10.88 1.59
CA ALA A 35 13.63 12.33 1.76
C ALA A 35 14.62 12.98 0.79
N ASP A 36 14.11 13.87 -0.06
CA ASP A 36 14.88 14.77 -0.92
C ASP A 36 14.90 16.15 -0.24
N VAL A 37 15.90 16.34 0.63
CA VAL A 37 16.01 17.52 1.50
C VAL A 37 16.25 18.79 0.68
N ALA A 38 17.06 18.71 -0.38
CA ALA A 38 17.37 19.85 -1.24
C ALA A 38 16.11 20.43 -1.90
N ASN A 39 15.20 19.56 -2.33
CA ASN A 39 13.94 19.97 -2.97
C ASN A 39 12.74 19.94 -2.00
N LYS A 40 12.98 19.76 -0.69
CA LYS A 40 11.97 19.73 0.37
C LYS A 40 10.77 18.81 0.07
N ARG A 41 11.04 17.62 -0.49
CA ARG A 41 10.00 16.67 -0.89
C ARG A 41 10.34 15.23 -0.51
N LEU A 42 9.33 14.37 -0.52
CA LEU A 42 9.52 12.92 -0.44
C LEU A 42 9.39 12.32 -1.84
N VAL A 43 10.30 11.42 -2.19
CA VAL A 43 10.29 10.70 -3.46
C VAL A 43 10.04 9.22 -3.17
N ALA A 44 8.99 8.66 -3.77
CA ALA A 44 8.75 7.22 -3.68
C ALA A 44 9.90 6.45 -4.34
N ILE A 45 10.45 5.47 -3.63
CA ILE A 45 11.57 4.63 -4.11
C ILE A 45 11.17 3.16 -4.30
N SER A 46 9.92 2.82 -4.01
CA SER A 46 9.34 1.51 -4.27
C SER A 46 7.88 1.65 -4.66
N ASP A 47 7.36 0.63 -5.33
CA ASP A 47 5.93 0.37 -5.33
C ASP A 47 5.47 -0.25 -4.00
N TRP A 48 4.17 -0.51 -3.89
CA TRP A 48 3.61 -1.26 -2.76
C TRP A 48 4.22 -2.66 -2.70
N ARG A 49 4.77 -3.03 -1.55
CA ARG A 49 5.41 -4.34 -1.35
C ARG A 49 5.15 -4.87 0.05
N LYS A 50 5.23 -6.19 0.21
CA LYS A 50 5.13 -6.82 1.54
C LYS A 50 6.35 -6.47 2.40
N PRO A 51 6.16 -6.15 3.70
CA PRO A 51 7.27 -6.04 4.64
C PRO A 51 8.09 -7.33 4.68
N LYS A 52 9.40 -7.21 4.91
CA LYS A 52 10.24 -8.37 5.19
C LYS A 52 10.06 -8.75 6.66
N GLU A 53 9.66 -9.99 6.92
CA GLU A 53 9.69 -10.55 8.27
C GLU A 53 11.13 -10.62 8.78
N MET A 54 11.41 -10.03 9.94
CA MET A 54 12.69 -10.20 10.62
C MET A 54 12.58 -11.42 11.53
N LYS A 55 13.31 -12.48 11.19
CA LYS A 55 13.53 -13.65 12.05
C LYS A 55 14.78 -13.46 12.88
#